data_AF-A0A1H8GGY4-F1
#
_entry.id   AF-A0A1H8GGY4-F1
#
_cell.length_a   1.000
_cell.length_b   1.000
_cell.length_c   1.000
_cell.angle_alpha   90.00
_cell.angle_beta   90.00
_cell.angle_gamma   90.00
#
_symmetry.space_group_name_H-M   'P 1'
#
loop_
_entity.id
_entity.type
_entity.pdbx_description
1 polymer ?
#
loop_
_entity_poly.entity_id
_entity_poly.type
_entity_poly.pdbx_seq_one_letter_code
_entity_poly.pdbx_strand_id
1 'polypeptide(L)'
;MFIALNIVPTVILAAIIYLNSYWLGDDLSKLKNKDTLENIFHSFCLSFMGFNIITSTTTLLFHNQTVQQADIRTPIMYIYAVLFSPVFEELLCRKILLIKINKYFNWWISAFISSGIFSILHLNLSLFTSYLFIGLVWSYYYRKSNYNIFVPILSHFLFNYIMILIQSIKG
;
A
#
# COMPACT_ATOMS: atom_id res chain seq x y z
N MET A 1 0.84 -8.93 22.98
CA MET A 1 1.49 -8.07 21.97
C MET A 1 0.80 -8.19 20.61
N PHE A 2 0.64 -9.39 20.04
CA PHE A 2 -0.03 -9.64 18.75
C PHE A 2 -1.48 -9.15 18.66
N ILE A 3 -2.26 -9.33 19.74
CA ILE A 3 -3.65 -8.87 19.82
C ILE A 3 -3.73 -7.34 19.81
N ALA A 4 -2.88 -6.64 20.56
CA ALA A 4 -2.87 -5.18 20.62
C ALA A 4 -2.45 -4.54 19.28
N LEU A 5 -1.46 -5.13 18.60
CA LEU A 5 -0.97 -4.66 17.30
C LEU A 5 -1.98 -4.81 16.16
N ASN A 6 -2.95 -5.72 16.26
CA ASN A 6 -4.00 -5.91 15.25
C ASN A 6 -5.35 -5.30 15.64
N ILE A 7 -5.68 -5.23 16.94
CA ILE A 7 -6.93 -4.62 17.42
C ILE A 7 -6.93 -3.10 17.24
N VAL A 8 -5.81 -2.43 17.52
CA VAL A 8 -5.78 -0.96 17.43
C VAL A 8 -5.99 -0.48 15.99
N PRO A 9 -5.28 -1.01 14.96
CA PRO A 9 -5.55 -0.66 13.57
C PRO A 9 -6.97 -1.01 13.11
N THR A 10 -7.54 -2.14 13.56
CA THR A 10 -8.93 -2.54 13.23
C THR A 10 -9.97 -1.60 13.83
N VAL A 11 -9.81 -1.17 15.08
CA VAL A 11 -10.70 -0.19 15.71
C VAL A 11 -10.59 1.17 15.03
N ILE A 12 -9.37 1.63 14.74
CA ILE A 12 -9.14 2.88 14.01
C ILE A 12 -9.76 2.81 12.62
N LEU A 13 -9.58 1.70 11.90
CA LEU A 13 -10.18 1.52 10.58
C LEU A 13 -11.71 1.56 10.65
N ALA A 14 -12.30 0.84 11.60
CA ALA A 14 -13.75 0.83 11.79
C ALA A 14 -14.28 2.24 12.08
N ALA A 15 -13.59 3.00 12.92
CA ALA A 15 -13.93 4.40 13.20
C ALA A 15 -13.80 5.28 11.95
N ILE A 16 -12.72 5.12 11.17
CA ILE A 16 -12.55 5.83 9.90
C ILE A 16 -13.74 5.53 8.99
N ILE A 17 -14.04 4.26 8.70
CA ILE A 17 -15.12 3.86 7.80
C ILE A 17 -16.48 4.40 8.29
N TYR A 18 -16.78 4.23 9.57
CA TYR A 18 -18.06 4.65 10.17
C TYR A 18 -18.28 6.17 10.01
N LEU A 19 -17.26 6.97 10.29
CA LEU A 19 -17.34 8.44 10.20
C LEU A 19 -17.37 8.98 8.77
N ASN A 20 -17.12 8.14 7.77
CA ASN A 20 -16.76 8.55 6.40
C ASN A 20 -17.51 7.79 5.30
N SER A 21 -18.59 7.08 5.65
CA SER A 21 -19.31 6.17 4.76
C SER A 21 -19.80 6.81 3.45
N TYR A 22 -20.10 8.12 3.46
CA TYR A 22 -20.60 8.84 2.28
C TYR A 22 -19.60 8.89 1.12
N TRP A 23 -18.37 9.35 1.34
CA TRP A 23 -17.39 9.47 0.24
C TRP A 23 -16.84 8.09 -0.20
N LEU A 24 -16.88 7.10 0.69
CA LEU A 24 -16.62 5.71 0.35
C LEU A 24 -17.62 5.20 -0.71
N GLY A 25 -18.91 5.53 -0.57
CA GLY A 25 -19.93 5.20 -1.56
C GLY A 25 -19.68 5.83 -2.93
N ASP A 26 -19.27 7.11 -2.95
CA ASP A 26 -18.95 7.83 -4.19
C ASP A 26 -17.74 7.22 -4.90
N ASP A 27 -16.63 6.98 -4.19
CA ASP A 27 -15.43 6.34 -4.74
C ASP A 27 -15.73 4.91 -5.25
N LEU A 28 -16.61 4.17 -4.55
CA LEU A 28 -17.02 2.81 -4.91
C LEU A 28 -17.86 2.80 -6.20
N SER A 29 -18.76 3.77 -6.36
CA SER A 29 -19.63 3.88 -7.54
C SER A 29 -18.82 4.01 -8.84
N LYS A 30 -17.63 4.62 -8.76
CA LYS A 30 -16.72 4.84 -9.89
C LYS A 30 -15.90 3.61 -10.27
N LEU A 31 -15.90 2.54 -9.47
CA LEU A 31 -15.09 1.33 -9.74
C LEU A 31 -15.41 0.64 -11.06
N LYS A 32 -16.67 0.70 -11.52
CA LYS A 32 -17.07 0.10 -12.79
C LYS A 32 -16.62 0.90 -14.01
N ASN A 33 -16.10 2.12 -13.81
CA ASN A 33 -15.55 2.91 -14.90
C ASN A 33 -14.26 2.25 -15.43
N LYS A 34 -14.21 2.04 -16.75
CA LYS A 34 -13.06 1.47 -17.45
C LYS A 34 -11.76 2.19 -17.12
N ASP A 35 -11.77 3.52 -17.05
CA ASP A 35 -10.57 4.31 -16.71
C ASP A 35 -10.07 4.02 -15.29
N THR A 36 -10.99 3.73 -14.36
CA THR A 36 -10.63 3.39 -12.97
C THR A 36 -9.99 2.01 -12.91
N LEU A 37 -10.55 1.03 -13.64
CA LEU A 37 -9.99 -0.31 -13.76
C LEU A 37 -8.61 -0.30 -14.42
N GLU A 38 -8.44 0.47 -15.50
CA GLU A 38 -7.15 0.65 -16.16
C GLU A 38 -6.11 1.29 -15.23
N ASN A 39 -6.52 2.30 -14.45
CA ASN A 39 -5.62 2.90 -13.46
C ASN A 39 -5.22 1.92 -12.35
N ILE A 40 -6.14 1.06 -11.86
CA ILE A 40 -5.82 -0.01 -10.90
C ILE A 40 -4.78 -0.97 -11.51
N PHE A 41 -5.03 -1.42 -12.74
CA PHE A 41 -4.17 -2.37 -13.43
C PHE A 41 -2.77 -1.80 -13.68
N HIS A 42 -2.68 -0.59 -14.26
CA HIS A 42 -1.40 0.06 -14.52
C HIS A 42 -0.63 0.38 -13.23
N SER A 43 -1.34 0.81 -12.18
CA SER A 43 -0.76 1.01 -10.85
C SER A 43 -0.15 -0.29 -10.32
N PHE A 44 -0.89 -1.40 -10.40
CA PHE A 44 -0.41 -2.71 -9.97
C PHE A 44 0.82 -3.15 -10.76
N CYS A 45 0.77 -3.12 -12.09
CA CYS A 45 1.89 -3.53 -12.94
C CYS A 45 3.16 -2.72 -12.66
N LEU A 46 3.03 -1.39 -12.57
CA LEU A 46 4.18 -0.52 -12.32
C LEU A 46 4.77 -0.76 -10.92
N SER A 47 3.93 -0.87 -9.89
CA SER A 47 4.38 -1.20 -8.53
C SER A 47 5.06 -2.57 -8.49
N PHE A 48 4.48 -3.60 -9.12
CA PHE A 48 5.03 -4.96 -9.13
C PHE A 48 6.39 -5.03 -9.84
N MET A 49 6.48 -4.48 -11.06
CA MET A 49 7.72 -4.49 -11.84
C MET A 49 8.80 -3.65 -11.15
N GLY A 50 8.47 -2.43 -10.74
CA GLY A 50 9.43 -1.53 -10.10
C GLY A 50 9.93 -2.06 -8.76
N PHE A 51 9.05 -2.62 -7.92
CA PHE A 51 9.44 -3.23 -6.66
C PHE A 51 10.44 -4.38 -6.87
N ASN A 52 10.14 -5.30 -7.80
CA ASN A 52 11.01 -6.45 -8.05
C ASN A 52 12.37 -6.03 -8.66
N ILE A 53 12.37 -5.08 -9.59
CA ILE A 53 13.61 -4.56 -10.19
C ILE A 53 14.47 -3.89 -9.11
N ILE A 54 13.91 -2.95 -8.35
CA ILE A 54 14.64 -2.21 -7.30
C ILE A 54 15.13 -3.17 -6.23
N THR A 55 14.31 -4.13 -5.81
CA THR A 55 14.73 -5.10 -4.79
C THR A 55 15.88 -5.96 -5.32
N SER A 56 15.78 -6.46 -6.55
CA SER A 56 16.84 -7.27 -7.17
C SER A 56 18.14 -6.49 -7.29
N THR A 57 18.10 -5.25 -7.79
CA THR A 57 19.30 -4.41 -7.91
C THR A 57 19.89 -4.06 -6.55
N THR A 58 19.05 -3.72 -5.57
CA THR A 58 19.49 -3.42 -4.20
C THR A 58 20.17 -4.64 -3.57
N THR A 59 19.63 -5.84 -3.74
CA THR A 59 20.28 -7.08 -3.25
C THR A 59 21.62 -7.37 -3.92
N LEU A 60 21.76 -7.06 -5.22
CA LEU A 60 23.03 -7.23 -5.95
C LEU A 60 24.08 -6.20 -5.50
N LEU A 61 23.68 -4.97 -5.24
CA LEU A 61 24.57 -3.86 -4.86
C LEU A 61 25.03 -3.96 -3.41
N PHE A 62 24.15 -4.37 -2.48
CA PHE A 62 24.44 -4.41 -1.04
C PHE A 62 24.67 -5.83 -0.52
N HIS A 63 25.44 -6.64 -1.26
CA HIS A 63 25.85 -8.02 -0.96
C HIS A 63 25.80 -8.30 0.56
N ASN A 64 24.88 -9.18 1.01
CA ASN A 64 24.53 -9.58 2.41
C ASN A 64 23.14 -9.21 2.93
N GLN A 65 22.21 -8.68 2.13
CA GLN A 65 20.83 -8.53 2.58
C GLN A 65 20.03 -9.81 2.32
N THR A 66 19.92 -10.66 3.34
CA THR A 66 18.85 -11.67 3.38
C THR A 66 17.52 -10.91 3.37
N VAL A 67 16.71 -11.09 2.33
CA VAL A 67 15.32 -10.65 2.35
C VAL A 67 14.67 -11.40 3.51
N GLN A 68 14.45 -10.71 4.62
CA GLN A 68 13.67 -11.27 5.72
C GLN A 68 12.28 -11.53 5.17
N GLN A 69 12.00 -12.80 4.92
CA GLN A 69 10.66 -13.25 4.64
C GLN A 69 9.84 -13.03 5.91
N ALA A 70 8.66 -12.45 5.76
CA ALA A 70 7.72 -12.41 6.87
C ALA A 70 7.42 -13.86 7.27
N ASP A 71 7.75 -14.21 8.51
CA ASP A 71 7.48 -15.53 9.09
C ASP A 71 5.99 -15.61 9.44
N ILE A 72 5.15 -15.75 8.40
CA ILE A 72 3.70 -15.76 8.51
C ILE A 72 3.26 -17.17 8.90
N ARG A 73 3.44 -17.53 10.17
CA ARG A 73 3.15 -18.90 10.67
C ARG A 73 1.66 -19.22 10.80
N THR A 74 0.77 -18.23 10.68
CA THR A 74 -0.67 -18.40 10.94
C THR A 74 -1.49 -18.02 9.71
N PRO A 75 -2.37 -18.91 9.20
CA PRO A 75 -3.16 -18.65 8.00
C PRO A 75 -3.97 -17.34 8.03
N ILE A 76 -4.46 -16.95 9.20
CA ILE A 76 -5.22 -15.71 9.43
C ILE A 76 -4.41 -14.45 9.09
N MET A 77 -3.09 -14.49 9.24
CA MET A 77 -2.21 -13.36 8.93
C MET A 77 -2.11 -13.09 7.43
N TYR A 78 -2.28 -14.11 6.57
CA TYR A 78 -2.36 -13.87 5.12
C TYR A 78 -3.62 -13.10 4.76
N ILE A 79 -4.76 -13.47 5.36
CA ILE A 79 -6.02 -12.77 5.16
C ILE A 79 -5.88 -11.31 5.60
N TYR A 80 -5.26 -11.08 6.77
CA TYR A 80 -5.01 -9.74 7.28
C TYR A 80 -4.07 -8.95 6.36
N ALA A 81 -2.93 -9.51 5.96
CA ALA A 81 -1.94 -8.84 5.10
C ALA A 81 -2.49 -8.52 3.71
N VAL A 82 -3.37 -9.37 3.16
CA VAL A 82 -3.93 -9.21 1.82
C VAL A 82 -5.13 -8.28 1.83
N LEU A 83 -6.08 -8.44 2.76
CA LEU A 83 -7.33 -7.67 2.74
C LEU A 83 -7.29 -6.45 3.66
N PHE A 84 -6.86 -6.63 4.90
CA PHE A 84 -7.02 -5.61 5.92
C PHE A 84 -5.93 -4.53 5.84
N SER A 85 -4.66 -4.95 5.75
CA SER A 85 -3.50 -4.05 5.70
C SER A 85 -3.62 -3.01 4.58
N PRO A 86 -3.91 -3.38 3.32
CA PRO A 86 -3.98 -2.42 2.23
C PRO A 86 -5.05 -1.35 2.44
N VAL A 87 -6.21 -1.72 2.99
CA VAL A 87 -7.27 -0.77 3.29
C VAL A 87 -6.82 0.22 4.36
N PHE A 88 -6.27 -0.27 5.47
CA PHE A 88 -5.82 0.57 6.57
C PHE A 88 -4.67 1.49 6.15
N GLU A 89 -3.64 0.94 5.53
CA GLU A 89 -2.43 1.66 5.15
C GLU A 89 -2.70 2.74 4.11
N GLU A 90 -3.49 2.47 3.07
CA GLU A 90 -3.80 3.48 2.06
C GLU A 90 -4.73 4.57 2.61
N LEU A 91 -5.68 4.24 3.49
CA LEU A 91 -6.51 5.26 4.16
C LEU A 91 -5.66 6.18 5.03
N LEU A 92 -4.75 5.62 5.82
CA LEU A 92 -3.87 6.40 6.67
C LEU A 92 -2.89 7.24 5.83
N CYS A 93 -2.20 6.62 4.87
CA CYS A 93 -1.12 7.27 4.14
C CYS A 93 -1.62 8.20 3.03
N ARG A 94 -2.66 7.84 2.28
CA ARG A 94 -3.17 8.63 1.15
C ARG A 94 -4.33 9.52 1.53
N LYS A 95 -5.38 8.96 2.14
CA LYS A 95 -6.59 9.75 2.42
C LYS A 95 -6.35 10.74 3.56
N ILE A 96 -5.63 10.36 4.61
CA ILE A 96 -5.40 11.22 5.77
C ILE A 96 -4.08 11.99 5.62
N LEU A 97 -2.94 11.28 5.62
CA LEU A 97 -1.62 11.89 5.72
C LEU A 97 -1.26 12.73 4.49
N LEU A 98 -1.36 12.19 3.28
CA LEU A 98 -1.02 12.91 2.05
C LEU A 98 -1.90 14.16 1.90
N ILE A 99 -3.23 14.05 2.05
CA ILE A 99 -4.14 15.20 1.96
C ILE A 99 -3.81 16.26 3.02
N LYS A 100 -3.50 15.85 4.25
CA LYS A 100 -3.15 16.80 5.33
C LYS A 100 -1.85 17.54 5.04
N ILE A 101 -0.80 16.85 4.58
CA ILE A 101 0.49 17.46 4.22
C ILE A 101 0.34 18.38 3.00
N ASN A 102 -0.49 17.98 2.03
CA ASN A 102 -0.74 18.75 0.80
C ASN A 102 -1.48 20.08 1.03
N LYS A 103 -1.94 20.36 2.27
CA LYS A 103 -2.41 21.69 2.67
C LYS A 103 -1.27 22.68 2.90
N TYR A 104 -0.06 22.19 3.17
CA TYR A 104 1.11 23.00 3.52
C TYR A 104 2.21 22.94 2.46
N PHE A 105 2.27 21.86 1.67
CA PHE A 105 3.29 21.65 0.64
C PHE A 105 2.66 21.33 -0.70
N ASN A 106 3.43 21.43 -1.79
CA ASN A 106 2.99 20.95 -3.08
C ASN A 106 2.80 19.42 -3.08
N TRP A 107 2.10 18.92 -4.11
CA TRP A 107 1.74 17.50 -4.17
C TRP A 107 2.95 16.57 -4.26
N TRP A 108 4.02 16.96 -4.96
CA TRP A 108 5.21 16.11 -5.11
C TRP A 108 5.93 15.90 -3.77
N ILE A 109 6.10 16.97 -2.99
CA ILE A 109 6.67 16.90 -1.64
C ILE A 109 5.76 16.08 -0.73
N SER A 110 4.45 16.31 -0.79
CA SER A 110 3.47 15.59 0.03
C SER A 110 3.44 14.09 -0.27
N ALA A 111 3.51 13.72 -1.55
CA ALA A 111 3.60 12.33 -1.99
C ALA A 111 4.91 11.68 -1.53
N PHE A 112 6.03 12.39 -1.61
CA PHE A 112 7.32 11.90 -1.15
C PHE A 112 7.33 11.65 0.37
N ILE A 113 6.84 12.60 1.17
CA ILE A 113 6.78 12.46 2.63
C ILE A 113 5.83 11.33 3.03
N SER A 114 4.63 11.27 2.44
CA SER A 114 3.66 10.19 2.70
C SER A 114 4.24 8.81 2.35
N SER A 115 4.93 8.70 1.22
CA SER A 115 5.57 7.44 0.79
C SER A 115 6.80 7.07 1.62
N GLY A 116 7.55 8.06 2.11
CA GLY A 116 8.64 7.86 3.05
C GLY A 116 8.13 7.31 4.38
N ILE A 117 7.08 7.90 4.94
CA ILE A 117 6.45 7.39 6.17
C ILE A 117 5.91 5.97 5.96
N PHE A 118 5.23 5.72 4.85
CA PHE A 118 4.78 4.38 4.46
C PHE A 118 5.93 3.36 4.49
N SER A 119 7.06 3.70 3.86
CA SER A 119 8.26 2.85 3.82
C SER A 119 8.90 2.61 5.20
N ILE A 120 9.01 3.66 6.04
CA ILE A 120 9.55 3.54 7.40
C ILE A 120 8.72 2.58 8.25
N LEU A 121 7.38 2.64 8.12
CA LEU A 121 6.47 1.79 8.89
C LEU A 121 6.55 0.30 8.54
N HIS A 122 7.18 -0.06 7.42
CA HIS A 122 7.47 -1.45 7.07
C HIS A 122 8.67 -2.03 7.85
N LEU A 123 9.43 -1.20 8.58
CA LEU A 123 10.54 -1.60 9.45
C LEU A 123 11.59 -2.49 8.79
N ASN A 124 11.74 -2.39 7.47
CA ASN A 124 12.69 -3.16 6.68
C ASN A 124 13.54 -2.19 5.85
N LEU A 125 14.71 -1.86 6.38
CA LEU A 125 15.62 -0.90 5.74
C LEU A 125 16.13 -1.41 4.38
N SER A 126 16.30 -2.72 4.23
CA SER A 126 16.72 -3.36 2.97
C SER A 126 15.73 -3.11 1.84
N LEU A 127 14.44 -3.07 2.16
CA LEU A 127 13.35 -2.83 1.20
C LEU A 127 12.87 -1.38 1.19
N PHE A 128 13.52 -0.48 1.94
CA PHE A 128 13.07 0.90 2.09
C PHE A 128 12.87 1.60 0.74
N THR A 129 13.84 1.47 -0.18
CA THR A 129 13.77 2.08 -1.50
C THR A 129 12.63 1.50 -2.33
N SER A 130 12.41 0.18 -2.25
CA SER A 130 11.32 -0.50 -2.94
C SER A 130 9.95 -0.06 -2.41
N TYR A 131 9.79 0.04 -1.08
CA TYR A 131 8.56 0.52 -0.45
C TYR A 131 8.30 2.01 -0.69
N LEU A 132 9.36 2.84 -0.73
CA LEU A 132 9.25 4.24 -1.11
C LEU A 132 8.74 4.38 -2.54
N PHE A 133 9.27 3.57 -3.47
CA PHE A 133 8.86 3.57 -4.87
C PHE A 133 7.38 3.20 -5.03
N ILE A 134 6.93 2.07 -4.46
CA ILE A 134 5.51 1.68 -4.59
C ILE A 134 4.59 2.71 -3.96
N GLY A 135 5.02 3.34 -2.84
CA GLY A 135 4.25 4.40 -2.21
C GLY A 135 4.08 5.63 -3.11
N LEU A 136 5.12 5.99 -3.88
CA LEU A 136 5.05 7.06 -4.87
C LEU A 136 4.13 6.70 -6.03
N VAL A 137 4.19 5.46 -6.53
CA VAL A 137 3.30 4.97 -7.59
C VAL A 137 1.85 5.04 -7.14
N TRP A 138 1.52 4.52 -5.96
CA TRP A 138 0.17 4.57 -5.41
C TRP A 138 -0.30 6.01 -5.15
N SER A 139 0.58 6.88 -4.67
CA SER A 139 0.27 8.32 -4.55
C SER A 139 -0.08 8.93 -5.91
N TYR A 140 0.71 8.63 -6.95
CA TYR A 140 0.48 9.13 -8.31
C TYR A 140 -0.85 8.64 -8.89
N TYR A 141 -1.15 7.35 -8.83
CA TYR A 141 -2.40 6.80 -9.33
C TYR A 141 -3.61 7.23 -8.50
N TYR A 142 -3.42 7.48 -7.20
CA TYR A 142 -4.42 8.11 -6.36
C TYR A 142 -4.77 9.52 -6.87
N ARG A 143 -3.79 10.37 -7.16
CA ARG A 143 -4.05 11.70 -7.75
C ARG A 143 -4.63 11.59 -9.17
N LYS A 144 -4.08 10.70 -10.01
CA LYS A 144 -4.50 10.52 -11.42
C LYS A 144 -5.96 10.06 -11.53
N SER A 145 -6.43 9.26 -10.58
CA SER A 145 -7.81 8.78 -10.50
C SER A 145 -8.77 9.77 -9.81
N ASN A 146 -8.42 11.06 -9.76
CA ASN A 146 -9.17 12.10 -9.07
C ASN A 146 -9.42 11.77 -7.59
N TYR A 147 -8.38 11.25 -6.91
CA TYR A 147 -8.41 10.92 -5.49
C TYR A 147 -9.40 9.81 -5.11
N ASN A 148 -9.66 8.86 -6.02
CA ASN A 148 -10.40 7.64 -5.72
C ASN A 148 -9.54 6.67 -4.90
N ILE A 149 -9.93 6.41 -3.65
CA ILE A 149 -9.12 5.60 -2.73
C ILE A 149 -9.06 4.12 -3.13
N PHE A 150 -10.05 3.61 -3.87
CA PHE A 150 -10.05 2.20 -4.26
C PHE A 150 -8.97 1.88 -5.29
N VAL A 151 -8.46 2.88 -6.03
CA VAL A 151 -7.37 2.67 -6.98
C VAL A 151 -6.10 2.17 -6.30
N PRO A 152 -5.52 2.89 -5.33
CA PRO A 152 -4.37 2.38 -4.59
C PRO A 152 -4.72 1.18 -3.70
N ILE A 153 -5.90 1.12 -3.06
CA ILE A 153 -6.29 -0.04 -2.23
C ILE A 153 -6.29 -1.34 -3.03
N LEU A 154 -6.97 -1.37 -4.19
CA LEU A 154 -7.06 -2.59 -4.99
C LEU A 154 -5.73 -2.93 -5.65
N SER A 155 -4.96 -1.93 -6.05
CA SER A 155 -3.58 -2.13 -6.54
C SER A 155 -2.69 -2.77 -5.47
N HIS A 156 -2.78 -2.31 -4.23
CA HIS A 156 -2.03 -2.83 -3.08
C HIS A 156 -2.52 -4.23 -2.68
N PHE A 157 -3.84 -4.47 -2.63
CA PHE A 157 -4.40 -5.81 -2.46
C PHE A 157 -3.83 -6.80 -3.48
N LEU A 158 -3.84 -6.46 -4.78
CA LEU A 158 -3.31 -7.30 -5.84
C LEU A 158 -1.80 -7.55 -5.67
N PHE A 159 -1.05 -6.52 -5.30
CA PHE A 159 0.38 -6.63 -5.02
C PHE A 159 0.65 -7.63 -3.88
N ASN A 160 -0.01 -7.48 -2.73
CA ASN A 160 0.17 -8.37 -1.58
C ASN A 160 -0.28 -9.81 -1.90
N TYR A 161 -1.42 -9.96 -2.57
CA TYR A 161 -1.93 -11.26 -2.99
C TYR A 161 -0.93 -12.01 -3.86
N ILE A 162 -0.40 -11.37 -4.90
CA ILE A 162 0.56 -12.00 -5.82
C ILE A 162 1.89 -12.29 -5.11
N MET A 163 2.39 -11.39 -4.26
CA MET A 163 3.64 -11.62 -3.52
C MET A 163 3.53 -12.81 -2.57
N ILE A 164 2.42 -12.93 -1.83
CA ILE A 164 2.16 -14.06 -0.94
C ILE A 164 1.96 -15.35 -1.74
N LEU A 165 1.26 -15.29 -2.87
CA LEU A 165 1.08 -16.45 -3.75
C LEU A 165 2.44 -16.98 -4.24
N ILE A 166 3.32 -16.11 -4.72
CA ILE A 166 4.68 -16.47 -5.16
C ILE A 166 5.48 -17.07 -4.00
N GLN A 167 5.36 -16.50 -2.79
CA GLN A 167 6.03 -17.03 -1.61
C GLN A 167 5.53 -18.45 -1.27
N SER A 168 4.20 -18.65 -1.27
CA SER A 168 3.59 -19.94 -0.92
C SER A 168 3.96 -21.09 -1.86
N ILE A 169 4.29 -20.79 -3.12
CA ILE A 169 4.76 -21.79 -4.11
C ILE A 169 6.23 -22.16 -3.87
N LYS A 170 7.03 -21.26 -3.28
CA LYS A 170 8.49 -21.44 -3.11
C LYS A 170 8.88 -22.27 -1.88
N GLY A 171 7.92 -22.68 -1.05
CA GLY A 171 8.14 -23.41 0.21
C GLY A 171 8.37 -22.44 1.35
#